data_AF-A0A1A6GJS4-F1
#
_entry.id   AF-A0A1A6GJS4-F1
#
_cell.length_a   1.000
_cell.length_b   1.000
_cell.length_c   1.000
_cell.angle_alpha   90.00
_cell.angle_beta   90.00
_cell.angle_gamma   90.00
#
_symmetry.space_group_name_H-M   'P 1'
#
loop_
_entity.id
_entity.type
_entity.pdbx_description
1 polymer ?
#
loop_
_entity_poly.entity_id
_entity_poly.type
_entity_poly.pdbx_seq_one_letter_code
_entity_poly.pdbx_strand_id
1 'polypeptide(L)'
;LHTDQDKGDGNLKYILTGDGAGNLFVIDENTGDIHAAKKLDREEKSLYILRAKAIDRKTGRQVEPESEFIIKIHDINDNEPKFTKDLYTATVPEMSGV
;
A
#
# COMPACT_ATOMS: atom_id res chain seq x y z
N LEU A 1 12.96 -2.44 3.09
CA LEU A 1 13.39 -3.56 2.21
C LEU A 1 14.84 -3.83 2.50
N HIS A 2 15.27 -5.09 2.55
CA HIS A 2 16.64 -5.45 2.87
C HIS A 2 17.04 -6.76 2.19
N THR A 3 18.32 -6.93 1.91
CA THR A 3 18.91 -8.20 1.43
C THR A 3 20.11 -8.56 2.30
N ASP A 4 20.32 -9.85 2.55
CA ASP A 4 21.46 -10.36 3.33
C ASP A 4 22.83 -10.04 2.67
N GLN A 5 22.84 -9.66 1.39
CA GLN A 5 24.06 -9.20 0.70
C GLN A 5 24.44 -7.76 1.06
N ASP A 6 23.54 -7.00 1.68
CA ASP A 6 23.78 -5.61 2.07
C ASP A 6 24.70 -5.54 3.29
N LYS A 7 25.89 -4.97 3.10
CA LYS A 7 26.89 -4.79 4.16
C LYS A 7 26.75 -3.44 4.86
N GLY A 8 25.77 -2.62 4.48
CA GLY A 8 25.63 -1.24 4.98
C GLY A 8 26.73 -0.30 4.49
N ASP A 9 27.44 -0.66 3.43
CA ASP A 9 28.51 0.14 2.81
C ASP A 9 27.98 1.08 1.70
N GLY A 10 26.67 1.06 1.46
CA GLY A 10 26.00 1.90 0.47
C GLY A 10 26.29 1.50 -0.98
N ASN A 11 26.82 0.30 -1.24
CA ASN A 11 27.08 -0.17 -2.60
C ASN A 11 25.83 -0.69 -3.32
N LEU A 12 24.74 -0.91 -2.59
CA LEU A 12 23.47 -1.32 -3.15
C LEU A 12 22.55 -0.13 -3.41
N LYS A 13 21.69 -0.29 -4.39
CA LYS A 13 20.59 0.62 -4.71
C LYS A 13 19.29 -0.15 -4.74
N TYR A 14 18.37 0.20 -3.86
CA TYR A 14 17.02 -0.35 -3.81
C TYR A 14 16.10 0.40 -4.77
N ILE A 15 15.30 -0.36 -5.53
CA ILE A 15 14.39 0.17 -6.55
C ILE A 15 13.01 -0.44 -6.33
N LEU A 16 11.99 0.43 -6.37
CA LEU A 16 10.59 0.08 -6.20
C LEU A 16 9.83 0.31 -7.52
N THR A 17 9.02 -0.66 -7.92
CA THR A 17 8.17 -0.61 -9.13
C THR A 17 6.76 -1.14 -8.80
N GLY A 18 5.82 -0.98 -9.74
CA GLY A 18 4.44 -1.42 -9.58
C GLY A 18 3.50 -0.30 -9.17
N ASP A 19 2.45 -0.67 -8.44
CA ASP A 19 1.28 0.17 -8.21
C ASP A 19 1.58 1.34 -7.26
N GLY A 20 1.49 2.56 -7.77
CA GLY A 20 1.78 3.76 -7.00
C GLY A 20 3.27 4.01 -6.70
N ALA A 21 4.19 3.18 -7.23
CA ALA A 21 5.63 3.39 -7.05
C ALA A 21 6.10 4.74 -7.65
N GLY A 22 6.90 5.48 -6.90
CA GLY A 22 7.40 6.81 -7.28
C GLY A 22 6.40 7.96 -7.16
N ASN A 23 5.16 7.69 -6.75
CA ASN A 23 4.10 8.70 -6.62
C ASN A 23 3.33 8.59 -5.29
N LEU A 24 2.79 7.42 -4.98
CA LEU A 24 2.12 7.11 -3.70
C LEU A 24 3.12 6.52 -2.70
N PHE A 25 4.01 5.64 -3.17
CA PHE A 25 5.06 5.01 -2.38
C PHE A 25 6.43 5.39 -2.93
N VAL A 26 7.30 5.89 -2.05
CA VAL A 26 8.67 6.28 -2.38
C VAL A 26 9.62 5.45 -1.53
N ILE A 27 10.70 4.98 -2.14
CA ILE A 27 11.75 4.20 -1.47
C ILE A 27 13.02 5.04 -1.33
N ASP A 28 13.65 5.01 -0.16
CA ASP A 28 15.02 5.46 -0.01
C ASP A 28 15.95 4.44 -0.68
N GLU A 29 16.67 4.90 -1.68
CA GLU A 29 17.48 4.03 -2.52
C GLU A 29 18.72 3.45 -1.80
N ASN A 30 19.11 3.99 -0.64
CA ASN A 30 20.24 3.53 0.16
C ASN A 30 19.81 2.61 1.31
N THR A 31 18.75 2.98 2.03
CA THR A 31 18.28 2.22 3.20
C THR A 31 17.22 1.18 2.86
N GLY A 32 16.53 1.36 1.73
CA GLY A 32 15.39 0.54 1.34
C GLY A 32 14.11 0.86 2.12
N ASP A 33 14.06 1.95 2.88
CA ASP A 33 12.87 2.39 3.61
C ASP A 33 11.80 2.87 2.65
N ILE A 34 10.55 2.45 2.86
CA ILE A 34 9.41 2.84 2.03
C ILE A 34 8.53 3.80 2.82
N HIS A 35 8.22 4.94 2.22
CA HIS A 35 7.34 5.96 2.77
C HIS A 35 6.13 6.18 1.85
N ALA A 36 4.98 6.45 2.47
CA ALA A 36 3.83 7.00 1.75
C ALA A 36 4.08 8.49 1.49
N ALA A 37 4.10 8.90 0.22
CA ALA A 37 4.30 10.28 -0.18
C ALA A 37 2.99 11.08 -0.25
N LYS A 38 1.84 10.41 -0.24
CA LYS A 38 0.50 10.99 -0.32
C LYS A 38 -0.44 10.32 0.68
N LYS A 39 -1.57 10.98 0.95
CA LYS A 39 -2.66 10.40 1.75
C LYS A 39 -3.18 9.15 1.04
N LEU A 40 -3.34 8.07 1.80
CA LEU A 40 -3.88 6.80 1.33
C LEU A 40 -5.28 6.66 1.92
N ASP A 41 -6.23 6.34 1.06
CA ASP A 41 -7.63 6.18 1.43
C ASP A 41 -8.05 4.73 1.19
N ARG A 42 -8.52 4.06 2.24
CA ARG A 42 -8.87 2.64 2.17
C ARG A 42 -10.10 2.40 1.32
N GLU A 43 -11.09 3.31 1.35
CA GLU A 43 -12.32 3.18 0.56
C GLU A 43 -12.03 3.31 -0.93
N GLU A 44 -11.08 4.16 -1.31
CA GLU A 44 -10.58 4.23 -2.68
C GLU A 44 -9.82 2.97 -3.07
N LYS A 45 -8.83 2.56 -2.25
CA LYS A 45 -8.01 1.38 -2.53
C LYS A 45 -7.33 0.80 -1.30
N SER A 46 -7.61 -0.46 -1.01
CA SER A 46 -7.13 -1.14 0.20
C SER A 46 -5.84 -1.96 0.03
N LEU A 47 -5.45 -2.28 -1.21
CA LEU A 47 -4.31 -3.13 -1.53
C LEU A 47 -3.54 -2.58 -2.73
N TYR A 48 -2.21 -2.54 -2.59
CA TYR A 48 -1.29 -2.18 -3.66
C TYR A 48 -0.27 -3.30 -3.84
N ILE A 49 -0.08 -3.74 -5.08
CA ILE A 49 0.92 -4.77 -5.44
C ILE A 49 2.15 -4.04 -5.99
N LEU A 50 3.27 -4.19 -5.29
CA LEU A 50 4.54 -3.59 -5.67
C LEU A 50 5.62 -4.64 -5.82
N ARG A 51 6.69 -4.26 -6.51
CA ARG A 51 7.87 -5.09 -6.70
C ARG A 51 9.11 -4.33 -6.30
N ALA A 52 10.05 -5.05 -5.71
CA ALA A 52 11.32 -4.51 -5.29
C ALA A 52 12.47 -5.31 -5.86
N LYS A 53 13.55 -4.61 -6.17
CA LYS A 53 14.84 -5.20 -6.53
C LYS A 53 15.98 -4.39 -5.94
N ALA A 54 17.09 -5.06 -5.71
CA ALA A 54 18.35 -4.43 -5.36
C ALA A 54 19.34 -4.59 -6.53
N ILE A 55 20.07 -3.52 -6.83
CA ILE A 55 21.14 -3.53 -7.84
C ILE A 55 22.44 -3.04 -7.20
N ASP A 56 23.56 -3.56 -7.68
CA ASP A 56 24.88 -3.05 -7.35
C ASP A 56 25.10 -1.71 -8.08
N ARG A 57 25.51 -0.67 -7.34
CA ARG A 57 25.68 0.69 -7.89
C ARG A 57 26.80 0.81 -8.92
N LYS A 58 27.84 -0.02 -8.82
CA LYS A 58 29.04 0.07 -9.69
C LYS A 58 28.78 -0.60 -11.03
N THR A 59 28.11 -1.74 -11.00
CA THR A 59 27.90 -2.60 -12.17
C THR A 59 26.50 -2.47 -12.76
N GLY A 60 25.55 -1.90 -12.01
CA GLY A 60 24.12 -1.85 -12.37
C GLY A 60 23.45 -3.21 -12.40
N ARG A 61 24.16 -4.28 -12.00
CA ARG A 61 23.65 -5.65 -12.04
C ARG A 61 22.75 -5.88 -10.85
N GLN A 62 21.68 -6.63 -11.12
CA GLN A 62 20.77 -7.07 -10.10
C GLN A 62 21.47 -8.05 -9.16
N VAL A 63 21.40 -7.78 -7.85
CA VAL A 63 22.03 -8.63 -6.83
C VAL A 63 21.08 -9.73 -6.35
N GLU A 64 19.78 -9.47 -6.40
CA GLU A 64 18.71 -10.39 -5.97
C GLU A 64 17.54 -10.36 -6.96
N PRO A 65 16.81 -11.48 -7.17
CA PRO A 65 15.63 -11.52 -8.03
C PRO A 65 14.58 -10.49 -7.62
N GLU A 66 13.81 -10.00 -8.60
CA GLU A 66 12.71 -9.06 -8.33
C GLU A 66 11.66 -9.79 -7.48
N SER A 67 11.27 -9.18 -6.37
CA SER A 67 10.34 -9.75 -5.40
C SER A 67 9.06 -8.95 -5.34
N GLU A 68 7.92 -9.63 -5.47
CA GLU A 68 6.59 -9.03 -5.37
C GLU A 68 6.08 -9.05 -3.93
N PHE A 69 5.46 -7.96 -3.50
CA PHE A 69 4.87 -7.83 -2.18
C PHE A 69 3.64 -6.92 -2.20
N ILE A 70 2.87 -6.97 -1.11
CA ILE A 70 1.58 -6.27 -1.00
C ILE A 70 1.67 -5.25 0.13
N ILE A 71 1.33 -3.99 -0.17
CA ILE A 71 1.06 -2.97 0.84
C ILE A 71 -0.44 -2.95 1.10
N LYS A 72 -0.83 -3.21 2.36
CA LYS A 72 -2.22 -3.17 2.81
C LYS A 72 -2.48 -1.89 3.58
N ILE A 73 -3.51 -1.14 3.17
CA ILE A 73 -3.94 0.05 3.89
C ILE A 73 -4.79 -0.39 5.07
N HIS A 74 -4.33 -0.06 6.27
CA HIS A 74 -5.10 -0.32 7.48
C HIS A 74 -6.25 0.68 7.59
N ASP A 75 -7.42 0.15 7.93
CA ASP A 75 -8.58 0.96 8.21
C ASP A 75 -8.39 1.76 9.49
N ILE A 76 -8.69 3.04 9.42
CA ILE A 76 -9.07 3.82 10.60
C ILE A 76 -10.58 3.95 10.54
N ASN A 77 -11.28 3.90 11.68
CA ASN A 77 -12.74 4.04 11.72
C ASN A 77 -13.17 5.50 11.46
N ASP A 78 -12.84 6.02 10.28
CA ASP A 78 -13.13 7.38 9.78
C ASP A 78 -14.40 7.39 8.92
N ASN A 79 -15.03 6.24 8.74
CA ASN A 79 -16.27 6.09 8.01
C ASN A 79 -17.48 6.28 8.93
N GLU A 80 -18.05 7.49 8.90
CA GLU A 80 -19.33 7.73 9.57
C GLU A 80 -20.45 6.89 8.95
N PRO A 81 -21.37 6.31 9.77
CA PRO A 81 -22.47 5.54 9.24
C PRO A 81 -23.38 6.43 8.38
N LYS A 82 -23.54 6.07 7.11
CA LYS A 82 -24.42 6.77 6.16
C LYS A 82 -25.66 5.95 5.88
N PHE A 83 -26.82 6.59 5.99
CA PHE A 83 -28.06 6.03 5.49
C PHE A 83 -28.00 5.90 3.97
N THR A 84 -28.51 4.80 3.42
CA THR A 84 -28.58 4.59 1.97
C THR A 84 -29.65 5.44 1.29
N LYS A 85 -30.57 6.03 2.07
CA LYS A 85 -31.62 6.94 1.61
C LYS A 85 -31.75 8.12 2.56
N ASP A 86 -32.08 9.29 2.02
CA ASP A 86 -32.40 10.48 2.82
C ASP A 86 -33.71 10.31 3.63
N LEU A 87 -34.63 9.46 3.14
CA LEU A 87 -35.88 9.15 3.81
C LEU A 87 -36.21 7.67 3.65
N TYR A 88 -36.54 7.01 4.76
CA TYR A 88 -37.15 5.68 4.77
C TYR A 88 -38.62 5.79 5.10
N THR A 89 -39.47 5.25 4.23
CA THR A 89 -40.90 5.09 4.47
C THR A 89 -41.20 3.61 4.57
N ALA A 90 -41.92 3.21 5.62
CA ALA A 90 -42.40 1.86 5.82
C ALA A 90 -43.87 1.90 6.25
N THR A 91 -44.65 0.92 5.78
CA THR A 91 -46.04 0.72 6.18
C THR A 91 -46.12 -0.58 6.96
N VAL A 92 -46.70 -0.52 8.16
CA VAL A 92 -46.80 -1.68 9.06
C VAL A 92 -48.29 -1.96 9.32
N PRO A 93 -48.78 -3.18 9.04
CA PRO A 93 -50.16 -3.58 9.38
C PRO A 93 -50.38 -3.61 10.88
N GLU A 94 -51.60 -3.26 11.31
CA GLU A 94 -51.98 -3.13 12.74
C GLU A 94 -51.88 -4.43 13.56
N MET A 95 -51.68 -5.60 12.93
CA MET A 95 -51.57 -6.91 13.58
C MET A 95 -50.23 -7.63 13.30
N SER A 96 -49.17 -6.89 13.00
CA SER A 96 -47.86 -7.46 12.63
C SER A 96 -47.07 -8.09 13.79
N GLY A 97 -47.65 -8.16 15.00
CA GLY A 97 -47.05 -8.75 16.20
C GLY A 97 -47.88 -9.85 16.86
N VAL A 98 -48.83 -10.46 16.13
CA VAL A 98 -49.67 -11.56 16.63
C VAL A 98 -49.39 -12.84 15.85
#